data_AF-A0A822CV62-F1
#
_entry.id   AF-A0A822CV62-F1
#
_cell.length_a   1.000
_cell.length_b   1.000
_cell.length_c   1.000
_cell.angle_alpha   90.00
_cell.angle_beta   90.00
_cell.angle_gamma   90.00
#
_symmetry.space_group_name_H-M   'P 1'
#
loop_
_entity.id
_entity.type
_entity.pdbx_description
1 polymer ?
#
loop_
_entity_poly.entity_id
_entity_poly.type
_entity_poly.pdbx_seq_one_letter_code
_entity_poly.pdbx_strand_id
1 'polypeptide(L)'
;FDPIFNRSLSKLIANPTTDTQQMYYNQIISTFGTHYISSIVIGGVVEMFTQVNSKYQEHYDKQSIEKQMSIGFGSILSQMSVSHNFNFEVDNTTEEFKKNTEIE
;
A
#
# COMPACT_ATOMS: atom_id res chain seq x y z
N PHE A 1 -9.47 -7.80 19.07
CA PHE A 1 -10.12 -7.59 17.75
C PHE A 1 -11.29 -6.63 17.87
N ASP A 2 -11.55 -5.89 16.80
CA ASP A 2 -12.71 -5.02 16.69
C ASP A 2 -14.02 -5.81 16.92
N PRO A 3 -14.93 -5.36 17.81
CA PRO A 3 -16.16 -6.10 18.11
C PRO A 3 -17.10 -6.27 16.92
N ILE A 4 -17.06 -5.36 15.94
CA ILE A 4 -17.87 -5.39 14.72
C ILE A 4 -17.29 -6.44 13.75
N PHE A 5 -15.96 -6.51 13.62
CA PHE A 5 -15.29 -7.55 12.84
C PHE A 5 -15.63 -8.94 13.37
N ASN A 6 -15.46 -9.18 14.67
CA ASN A 6 -15.76 -10.49 15.29
C ASN A 6 -17.24 -10.89 15.14
N ARG A 7 -18.17 -9.94 15.30
CA ARG A 7 -19.60 -10.17 15.10
C ARG A 7 -19.96 -10.45 13.63
N SER A 8 -19.18 -9.92 12.69
CA SER A 8 -19.38 -10.15 11.26
C SER A 8 -18.87 -11.54 10.87
N LEU A 9 -17.71 -11.94 11.39
CA LEU A 9 -17.15 -13.28 11.17
C LEU A 9 -18.04 -14.41 11.71
N SER A 10 -18.69 -14.21 12.86
CA SER A 10 -19.59 -15.23 13.42
C SER A 10 -20.80 -15.56 12.52
N LYS A 11 -21.07 -14.73 11.52
CA LYS A 11 -22.13 -14.92 10.52
C LYS A 11 -21.61 -15.41 9.17
N LEU A 12 -20.28 -15.46 9.01
CA LEU A 12 -19.65 -15.88 7.77
C LEU A 12 -19.65 -17.40 7.66
N ILE A 13 -20.00 -17.90 6.48
CA ILE A 13 -19.84 -19.31 6.12
C ILE A 13 -18.57 -19.40 5.28
N ALA A 14 -17.61 -20.23 5.70
CA ALA A 14 -16.28 -20.31 5.09
C ALA A 14 -16.33 -20.69 3.60
N ASN A 15 -17.32 -21.51 3.21
CA ASN A 15 -17.57 -21.93 1.84
C ASN A 15 -19.01 -21.59 1.45
N PRO A 16 -19.28 -20.38 0.92
CA PRO A 16 -20.63 -20.01 0.49
C PRO A 16 -21.08 -20.91 -0.66
N THR A 17 -22.24 -21.56 -0.51
CA THR A 17 -22.85 -22.42 -1.54
C THR A 17 -24.10 -21.80 -2.16
N THR A 18 -24.56 -20.65 -1.64
CA THR A 18 -25.73 -19.92 -2.16
C THR A 18 -25.38 -18.47 -2.46
N ASP A 19 -26.12 -17.84 -3.37
CA ASP A 19 -25.92 -16.44 -3.76
C ASP A 19 -26.01 -15.50 -2.56
N THR A 20 -26.92 -15.77 -1.62
CA THR A 20 -27.04 -14.97 -0.39
C THR A 20 -25.81 -15.10 0.50
N GLN A 21 -25.23 -16.29 0.63
CA GLN A 21 -24.00 -16.50 1.40
C GLN A 21 -22.81 -15.83 0.71
N GLN A 22 -22.73 -15.92 -0.62
CA GLN A 22 -21.70 -15.23 -1.40
C GLN A 22 -21.80 -13.71 -1.24
N MET A 23 -23.03 -13.16 -1.21
CA MET A 23 -23.26 -11.74 -0.97
C MET A 23 -22.73 -11.30 0.41
N TYR A 24 -23.02 -12.07 1.47
CA TYR A 24 -22.50 -11.77 2.81
C TYR A 24 -20.97 -11.89 2.88
N TYR A 25 -20.39 -12.89 2.20
CA TYR A 25 -18.94 -13.07 2.11
C TYR A 25 -18.27 -11.86 1.42
N ASN A 26 -18.80 -11.44 0.27
CA ASN A 26 -18.31 -10.28 -0.46
C ASN A 26 -18.46 -8.98 0.36
N GLN A 27 -19.52 -8.86 1.14
CA GLN A 27 -19.73 -7.70 2.00
C GLN A 27 -18.66 -7.59 3.10
N ILE A 28 -18.25 -8.71 3.68
CA ILE A 28 -17.18 -8.73 4.70
C ILE A 28 -15.84 -8.35 4.08
N ILE A 29 -15.50 -8.89 2.90
CA ILE A 29 -14.31 -8.48 2.15
C ILE A 29 -14.34 -6.99 1.81
N SER A 30 -15.47 -6.48 1.33
CA SER A 30 -15.61 -5.06 0.98
C SER A 30 -15.52 -4.14 2.20
N THR A 31 -15.87 -4.63 3.39
CA THR A 31 -15.90 -3.83 4.62
C THR A 31 -14.53 -3.83 5.32
N PHE A 32 -13.88 -4.99 5.40
CA PHE A 32 -12.67 -5.19 6.19
C PHE A 32 -11.40 -5.44 5.36
N GLY A 33 -11.53 -5.59 4.05
CA GLY A 33 -10.45 -5.97 3.16
C GLY A 33 -10.17 -7.48 3.19
N THR A 34 -9.17 -7.88 2.40
CA THR A 34 -8.72 -9.28 2.28
C THR A 34 -7.45 -9.56 3.07
N HIS A 35 -6.72 -8.52 3.49
CA HIS A 35 -5.44 -8.61 4.16
C HIS A 35 -5.42 -7.65 5.33
N TYR A 36 -4.69 -8.02 6.39
CA TYR A 36 -4.33 -7.10 7.46
C TYR A 36 -2.86 -6.71 7.32
N ILE A 37 -2.51 -5.56 7.87
CA ILE A 37 -1.14 -5.04 7.82
C ILE A 37 -0.42 -5.52 9.08
N SER A 38 0.51 -6.47 8.93
CA SER A 38 1.32 -6.98 10.05
C SER A 38 2.51 -6.07 10.39
N SER A 39 3.02 -5.34 9.40
CA SER A 39 4.07 -4.34 9.54
C SER A 39 3.89 -3.25 8.51
N ILE A 40 4.14 -2.00 8.89
CA ILE A 40 4.05 -0.85 8.00
C ILE A 40 5.18 0.12 8.30
N VAL A 41 5.71 0.73 7.24
CA VAL A 41 6.54 1.93 7.35
C VAL A 41 5.63 3.12 7.21
N ILE A 42 5.48 3.90 8.27
CA ILE A 42 4.65 5.11 8.26
C ILE A 42 5.54 6.29 7.85
N GLY A 43 5.12 7.02 6.82
CA GLY A 43 5.84 8.16 6.29
C GLY A 43 5.15 8.74 5.06
N GLY A 44 5.82 9.69 4.41
CA GLY A 44 5.42 10.22 3.11
C GLY A 44 6.13 9.48 1.99
N VAL A 45 5.38 9.02 0.99
CA VAL A 45 5.94 8.51 -0.27
C VAL A 45 5.64 9.53 -1.37
N VAL A 46 6.65 9.88 -2.16
CA VAL A 46 6.49 10.68 -3.37
C VAL A 46 6.59 9.74 -4.56
N GLU A 47 5.50 9.56 -5.28
CA GLU A 47 5.46 8.80 -6.52
C GLU A 47 5.49 9.74 -7.72
N MET A 48 6.43 9.51 -8.64
CA MET A 48 6.57 10.29 -9.87
C MET A 48 6.31 9.40 -11.08
N PHE A 49 5.27 9.75 -11.83
CA PHE A 49 4.90 9.05 -13.06
C PHE A 49 5.34 9.86 -14.26
N THR A 50 5.90 9.17 -15.25
CA THR A 50 6.34 9.77 -16.50
C THR A 50 5.87 8.93 -17.68
N GLN A 51 5.44 9.60 -18.74
CA GLN A 51 5.01 8.97 -19.97
C GLN A 51 5.99 9.33 -21.07
N VAL A 52 6.51 8.31 -21.75
CA VAL A 52 7.48 8.46 -22.83
C VAL A 52 6.82 8.12 -24.14
N ASN A 53 6.99 8.99 -25.12
CA ASN A 53 6.54 8.73 -26.48
C ASN A 53 7.27 7.49 -27.03
N SER A 54 6.53 6.55 -27.62
CA SER A 54 7.10 5.33 -28.20
C SER A 54 8.16 5.61 -29.27
N LYS A 55 8.04 6.69 -30.06
CA LYS A 55 9.06 7.09 -31.04
C LYS A 55 10.39 7.47 -30.40
N TYR A 56 10.36 7.95 -29.16
CA TYR A 56 11.56 8.25 -28.39
C TYR A 56 12.25 6.96 -27.93
N GLN A 57 11.48 5.90 -27.66
CA GLN A 57 11.99 4.56 -27.33
C GLN A 57 12.57 3.82 -28.56
N GLU A 58 12.21 4.23 -29.78
CA GLU A 58 12.83 3.71 -31.01
C GLU A 58 14.28 4.21 -31.19
N HIS A 59 14.60 5.39 -30.63
CA HIS A 59 15.90 6.05 -30.81
C HIS A 59 16.81 5.91 -29.59
N TYR A 60 16.25 5.66 -28.42
CA TYR A 60 16.98 5.53 -27.17
C TYR A 60 16.56 4.25 -26.45
N ASP A 61 17.53 3.49 -25.96
CA ASP A 61 17.26 2.32 -25.16
C ASP A 61 16.59 2.71 -23.83
N LYS A 62 15.84 1.76 -23.28
CA LYS A 62 15.07 1.97 -22.05
C LYS A 62 15.96 2.41 -20.87
N GLN A 63 17.18 1.88 -20.74
CA GLN A 63 18.07 2.20 -19.63
C GLN A 63 18.56 3.65 -19.73
N SER A 64 18.86 4.13 -20.94
CA SER A 64 19.22 5.54 -21.18
C SER A 64 18.09 6.49 -20.80
N ILE A 65 16.85 6.15 -21.17
CA ILE A 65 15.65 6.92 -20.81
C ILE A 65 15.44 6.94 -19.28
N GLU A 66 15.47 5.76 -18.65
CA GLU A 66 15.34 5.62 -17.19
C GLU A 66 16.43 6.38 -16.43
N LYS A 67 17.67 6.34 -16.92
CA LYS A 67 18.80 7.06 -16.33
C LYS A 67 18.60 8.58 -16.40
N GLN A 68 18.22 9.11 -17.56
CA GLN A 68 17.97 10.54 -17.71
C GLN A 68 16.82 11.00 -16.80
N MET A 69 15.75 10.22 -16.72
CA MET A 69 14.62 10.50 -15.83
C MET A 69 15.03 10.48 -14.36
N SER A 70 15.82 9.49 -13.95
CA SER A 70 16.31 9.36 -12.58
C SER A 70 17.15 10.58 -12.16
N ILE A 71 17.99 11.11 -13.07
CA ILE A 71 18.76 12.34 -12.81
C ILE A 71 17.83 13.55 -12.65
N GLY A 72 16.81 13.68 -13.52
CA GLY A 72 15.82 14.77 -13.44
C GLY A 72 15.02 14.72 -12.14
N PHE A 73 14.50 13.55 -11.79
CA PHE A 73 13.78 13.29 -10.55
C PHE A 73 14.64 13.53 -9.31
N GLY A 74 15.89 13.07 -9.31
CA GLY A 74 16.83 13.34 -8.22
C GLY A 74 17.06 14.84 -8.00
N SER A 75 17.11 15.62 -9.08
CA SER A 75 17.26 17.09 -8.99
C SER A 75 16.03 17.76 -8.36
N ILE A 76 14.82 17.32 -8.73
CA ILE A 76 13.56 17.83 -8.15
C ILE A 76 13.48 17.48 -6.65
N LEU A 77 13.72 16.22 -6.30
CA LEU A 77 13.69 15.77 -4.91
C LEU A 77 14.75 16.48 -4.05
N SER A 78 15.93 16.73 -4.61
CA SER A 78 16.97 17.50 -3.92
C SER A 78 16.50 18.93 -3.60
N GLN A 79 15.86 19.62 -4.55
CA GLN A 79 15.29 20.94 -4.29
C GLN A 79 14.22 20.92 -3.20
N MET A 80 13.32 19.91 -3.22
CA MET A 80 12.30 19.74 -2.18
C MET A 80 12.91 19.44 -0.79
N SER A 81 14.01 18.68 -0.75
CA SER A 81 14.68 18.33 0.51
C SER A 81 15.39 19.53 1.15
N VAL A 82 15.93 20.44 0.34
CA VAL A 82 16.58 21.67 0.85
C VAL A 82 15.53 22.67 1.34
N SER A 83 14.28 22.60 0.86
CA SER A 83 13.21 23.51 1.26
C SER A 83 12.39 23.05 2.47
N HIS A 84 12.51 21.79 2.94
CA HIS A 84 11.72 21.24 4.05
C HIS A 84 12.55 20.38 5.01
N ASN A 85 12.51 20.70 6.30
CA ASN A 85 13.06 19.85 7.37
C ASN A 85 12.15 18.64 7.60
N PHE A 86 12.44 17.52 6.93
CA PHE A 86 11.79 16.25 7.21
C PHE A 86 12.38 15.62 8.47
N ASN A 87 11.62 15.64 9.58
CA ASN A 87 11.93 14.83 10.75
C ASN A 87 11.31 13.45 10.58
N PHE A 88 12.14 12.42 10.54
CA PHE A 88 11.69 11.03 10.52
C PHE A 88 11.49 10.54 11.95
N GLU A 89 10.25 10.27 12.32
CA GLU A 89 9.90 9.58 13.55
C GLU A 89 9.49 8.15 13.19
N VAL A 90 10.33 7.18 13.55
CA VAL A 90 10.02 5.76 13.37
C VAL A 90 9.32 5.29 14.64
N ASP A 91 7.99 5.24 14.60
CA ASP A 91 7.21 4.58 15.64
C ASP A 91 7.13 3.09 15.28
N ASN A 92 7.85 2.26 16.03
CA ASN A 92 7.72 0.81 15.89
C ASN A 92 6.33 0.44 16.40
N THR A 93 5.57 -0.32 15.61
CA THR A 93 4.25 -0.83 16.02
C THR A 93 4.32 -1.39 17.43
N THR A 94 3.42 -0.92 18.29
CA THR A 94 3.41 -1.28 19.71
C THR A 94 3.33 -2.80 19.85
N GLU A 95 3.99 -3.34 20.88
CA GLU A 95 3.93 -4.78 21.19
C GLU A 95 2.48 -5.28 21.38
N GLU A 96 1.57 -4.37 21.77
CA GLU A 96 0.13 -4.63 21.85
C GLU A 96 -0.52 -4.84 20.46
N PHE A 97 -0.10 -4.12 19.43
CA PHE A 97 -0.56 -4.36 18.06
C PHE A 97 -0.07 -5.71 17.54
N LYS A 98 1.22 -6.03 17.72
CA LYS A 98 1.80 -7.31 17.29
C LYS A 98 1.09 -8.51 17.93
N LYS A 99 0.88 -8.47 19.24
CA LYS A 99 0.20 -9.52 20.01
C LYS A 99 -1.28 -9.71 19.61
N ASN A 100 -1.93 -8.65 19.12
CA ASN A 100 -3.31 -8.73 18.63
C ASN A 100 -3.41 -9.15 17.14
N THR A 101 -2.28 -9.23 16.43
CA THR A 101 -2.19 -9.67 15.03
C THR A 101 -1.58 -11.06 14.83
N GLU A 102 -0.87 -11.60 15.84
CA GLU A 102 -0.46 -13.00 15.85
C GLU A 102 -1.70 -13.88 16.10
N ILE A 103 -2.13 -14.54 15.04
CA ILE A 103 -3.18 -15.57 15.07
C ILE A 103 -2.49 -16.88 15.51
N GLU A 104 -2.78 -17.36 16.72
CA GLU A 104 -2.67 -18.79 17.07
C GLU A 104 -3.78 -19.59 16.39
#